data_AF-A0A1B6CM35-F1
#
_entry.id   AF-A0A1B6CM35-F1
#
_cell.length_a   1.000
_cell.length_b   1.000
_cell.length_c   1.000
_cell.angle_alpha   90.00
_cell.angle_beta   90.00
_cell.angle_gamma   90.00
#
_symmetry.space_group_name_H-M   'P 1'
#
loop_
_entity.id
_entity.type
_entity.pdbx_description
1 polymer ?
#
loop_
_entity_poly.entity_id
_entity_poly.type
_entity_poly.pdbx_seq_one_letter_code
_entity_poly.pdbx_strand_id
1 'polypeptide(L)'
;MQDELKWGTCVGEDKYGNKYFENNYYFYGRNRWVEFSPKVGWDYDGSQIPAEWYGWMHYKTDLIPTKDPARPKYSWMSDHIENKSGTNDCYVPYSTTQPKIEAWVPPKK
;
A
#
# COMPACT_ATOMS: atom_id res chain seq x y z
N MET A 1 3.15 -18.23 -1.32
CA MET A 1 2.35 -19.46 -1.49
C MET A 1 0.93 -19.14 -1.07
N GLN A 2 -0.07 -19.78 -1.67
CA GLN A 2 -1.47 -19.49 -1.42
C GLN A 2 -2.02 -20.57 -0.48
N ASP A 3 -2.60 -20.16 0.66
CA ASP A 3 -3.14 -21.11 1.65
C ASP A 3 -4.37 -21.87 1.14
N GLU A 4 -5.07 -21.31 0.14
CA GLU A 4 -6.30 -21.86 -0.43
C GLU A 4 -6.16 -21.93 -1.95
N LEU A 5 -6.44 -23.10 -2.54
CA LEU A 5 -6.44 -23.27 -3.99
C LEU A 5 -7.68 -22.58 -4.58
N LYS A 6 -7.48 -21.40 -5.17
CA LYS A 6 -8.52 -20.64 -5.88
C LYS A 6 -8.19 -20.57 -7.35
N TRP A 7 -9.23 -20.48 -8.17
CA TRP A 7 -9.09 -20.22 -9.60
C TRP A 7 -9.95 -19.04 -9.97
N GLY A 8 -9.45 -18.18 -10.85
CA GLY A 8 -10.16 -16.97 -11.27
C GLY A 8 -9.49 -16.31 -12.46
N THR A 9 -10.11 -15.25 -12.93
CA THR A 9 -9.58 -14.46 -14.04
C THR A 9 -8.58 -13.45 -13.51
N CYS A 10 -7.39 -13.38 -14.09
CA CYS A 10 -6.42 -12.33 -13.77
C CYS A 10 -6.93 -11.01 -14.35
N VAL A 11 -7.25 -10.06 -13.47
CA VAL A 11 -7.83 -8.76 -13.79
C VAL A 11 -6.74 -7.74 -14.10
N GLY A 12 -5.57 -7.87 -13.47
CA GLY A 12 -4.40 -7.04 -13.75
C GLY A 12 -3.25 -7.29 -12.78
N GLU A 13 -2.16 -6.58 -13.03
CA GLU A 13 -0.93 -6.59 -12.24
C GLU A 13 -0.56 -5.16 -11.87
N ASP A 14 -0.03 -4.95 -10.66
CA ASP A 14 0.49 -3.64 -10.25
C ASP A 14 1.99 -3.47 -10.53
N LYS A 15 2.49 -2.26 -10.28
CA LYS A 15 3.91 -1.87 -10.39
C LYS A 15 4.85 -2.77 -9.56
N TYR A 16 4.36 -3.36 -8.48
CA TYR A 16 5.15 -4.15 -7.54
C TYR A 16 5.15 -5.65 -7.89
N GLY A 17 4.32 -6.03 -8.86
CA GLY A 17 4.17 -7.40 -9.35
C GLY A 17 3.10 -8.20 -8.61
N ASN A 18 2.21 -7.54 -7.84
CA ASN A 18 1.06 -8.21 -7.26
C ASN A 18 -0.02 -8.38 -8.32
N LYS A 19 -0.61 -9.57 -8.38
CA LYS A 19 -1.62 -9.94 -9.37
C LYS A 19 -2.99 -10.00 -8.71
N TYR A 20 -3.98 -9.44 -9.38
CA TYR A 20 -5.34 -9.31 -8.88
C TYR A 20 -6.26 -10.23 -9.65
N PHE A 21 -7.06 -11.01 -8.93
CA PHE A 21 -7.93 -12.02 -9.51
C PHE A 21 -9.37 -11.82 -9.08
N GLU A 22 -10.29 -12.16 -9.99
CA GLU A 22 -11.73 -12.14 -9.74
C GLU A 22 -12.39 -13.44 -10.20
N ASN A 23 -13.33 -13.93 -9.39
CA ASN A 23 -14.22 -15.03 -9.74
C ASN A 23 -15.58 -14.90 -9.01
N ASN A 24 -16.60 -14.53 -9.77
CA ASN A 24 -17.98 -14.33 -9.29
C ASN A 24 -18.74 -15.63 -8.96
N TYR A 25 -18.14 -16.81 -9.20
CA TYR A 25 -18.67 -18.06 -8.67
C TYR A 25 -18.51 -18.16 -7.15
N TYR A 26 -17.51 -17.49 -6.57
CA TYR A 26 -17.33 -17.43 -5.12
C TYR A 26 -18.26 -16.39 -4.49
N PHE A 27 -18.57 -16.60 -3.20
CA PHE A 27 -19.37 -15.67 -2.42
C PHE A 27 -18.73 -14.27 -2.37
N TYR A 28 -19.59 -13.25 -2.28
CA TYR A 28 -19.19 -11.86 -2.18
C TYR A 28 -18.22 -11.63 -1.00
N GLY A 29 -17.09 -11.00 -1.26
CA GLY A 29 -16.01 -10.82 -0.28
C GLY A 29 -14.90 -11.87 -0.37
N ARG A 30 -15.14 -13.00 -1.06
CA ARG A 30 -14.10 -13.97 -1.46
C ARG A 30 -13.88 -14.05 -2.97
N ASN A 31 -14.74 -13.40 -3.75
CA ASN A 31 -14.66 -13.37 -5.21
C ASN A 31 -13.48 -12.55 -5.74
N ARG A 32 -12.91 -11.62 -4.96
CA ARG A 32 -11.69 -10.88 -5.31
C ARG A 32 -10.56 -11.25 -4.36
N TRP A 33 -9.35 -11.48 -4.90
CA TRP A 33 -8.14 -11.70 -4.10
C TRP A 33 -6.89 -11.20 -4.82
N VAL A 34 -5.81 -11.04 -4.06
CA VAL A 34 -4.48 -10.70 -4.56
C VAL A 34 -3.54 -11.88 -4.35
N GLU A 35 -2.67 -12.10 -5.32
CA GLU A 35 -1.46 -12.89 -5.17
C GLU A 35 -0.28 -11.93 -5.17
N PHE A 36 0.38 -11.86 -4.01
CA PHE A 36 1.53 -10.99 -3.84
C PHE A 36 2.71 -11.45 -4.69
N SER A 37 3.54 -10.48 -5.07
CA SER A 37 4.74 -10.70 -5.87
C SER A 37 5.65 -11.76 -5.23
N PRO A 38 6.18 -12.73 -5.99
CA PRO A 38 7.12 -13.73 -5.48
C PRO A 38 8.38 -13.12 -4.85
N LYS A 39 8.69 -11.86 -5.19
CA LYS A 39 9.81 -11.10 -4.62
C LYS A 39 9.72 -10.92 -3.10
N VAL A 40 8.50 -10.83 -2.58
CA VAL A 40 8.23 -10.67 -1.15
C VAL A 40 8.24 -12.02 -0.43
N GLY A 41 8.00 -13.12 -1.15
CA GLY A 41 8.07 -14.46 -0.61
C GLY A 41 7.02 -14.72 0.46
N TRP A 42 7.47 -14.90 1.71
CA TRP A 42 6.63 -15.21 2.87
C TRP A 42 6.26 -13.98 3.70
N ASP A 43 6.95 -12.85 3.50
CA ASP A 43 6.74 -11.61 4.26
C ASP A 43 5.68 -10.71 3.58
N TYR A 44 4.66 -11.33 2.98
CA TYR A 44 3.59 -10.58 2.32
C TYR A 44 2.69 -9.92 3.36
N ASP A 45 2.28 -8.69 3.07
CA ASP A 45 1.42 -7.92 3.96
C ASP A 45 0.29 -7.21 3.20
N GLY A 46 -0.86 -7.05 3.86
CA GLY A 46 -2.01 -6.35 3.28
C GLY A 46 -1.71 -4.90 2.90
N SER A 47 -0.75 -4.26 3.57
CA SER A 47 -0.32 -2.89 3.25
C SER A 47 0.48 -2.76 1.95
N GLN A 48 0.91 -3.87 1.33
CA GLN A 48 1.62 -3.85 0.05
C GLN A 48 0.71 -3.61 -1.15
N ILE A 49 -0.62 -3.65 -0.96
CA ILE A 49 -1.59 -3.30 -1.98
C ILE A 49 -1.56 -1.77 -2.18
N PRO A 50 -1.21 -1.25 -3.36
CA PRO A 50 -1.21 0.18 -3.61
C PRO A 50 -2.62 0.77 -3.50
N ALA A 51 -2.70 2.05 -3.13
CA ALA A 51 -3.96 2.79 -3.01
C ALA A 51 -4.85 2.64 -4.26
N GLU A 52 -4.21 2.51 -5.42
CA GLU A 52 -4.85 2.26 -6.69
C GLU A 52 -5.71 0.99 -6.71
N TRP A 53 -5.15 -0.14 -6.28
CA TRP A 53 -5.84 -1.43 -6.28
C TRP A 53 -6.65 -1.66 -5.00
N TYR A 54 -6.33 -0.94 -3.92
CA TYR A 54 -7.02 -1.01 -2.65
C TYR A 54 -8.53 -0.76 -2.78
N GLY A 55 -8.93 0.23 -3.58
CA GLY A 55 -10.35 0.55 -3.81
C GLY A 55 -11.13 -0.60 -4.46
N TRP A 56 -10.55 -1.22 -5.48
CA TRP A 56 -11.18 -2.35 -6.18
C TRP A 56 -11.23 -3.60 -5.30
N MET A 57 -10.14 -3.88 -4.58
CA MET A 57 -10.06 -5.02 -3.65
C MET A 57 -11.12 -4.95 -2.54
N HIS A 58 -11.36 -3.75 -2.01
CA HIS A 58 -12.30 -3.52 -0.90
C HIS A 58 -13.69 -3.10 -1.36
N TYR A 59 -14.07 -3.38 -2.62
CA TYR A 59 -15.39 -3.08 -3.17
C TYR A 59 -15.81 -1.60 -3.06
N LYS A 60 -14.85 -0.68 -3.02
CA LYS A 60 -15.15 0.77 -3.09
C LYS A 60 -15.48 1.21 -4.52
N THR A 61 -14.93 0.50 -5.49
CA THR A 61 -15.16 0.72 -6.92
C THR A 61 -15.13 -0.62 -7.65
N ASP A 62 -15.93 -0.74 -8.71
CA ASP A 62 -15.88 -1.88 -9.63
C ASP A 62 -14.88 -1.66 -10.77
N LEU A 63 -14.41 -0.43 -10.96
CA LEU A 63 -13.43 -0.10 -11.97
C LEU A 63 -12.02 -0.44 -11.49
N ILE A 64 -11.28 -1.13 -12.34
CA ILE A 64 -9.88 -1.43 -12.12
C ILE A 64 -9.04 -0.18 -12.41
N PRO A 65 -7.83 -0.05 -11.83
CA PRO A 65 -6.97 1.13 -12.00
C PRO A 65 -6.76 1.56 -13.45
N THR A 66 -6.61 0.57 -14.36
CA THR A 66 -6.37 0.81 -15.79
C THR A 66 -7.60 1.33 -16.54
N LYS A 67 -8.81 1.08 -16.02
CA LYS A 67 -10.09 1.45 -16.65
C LYS A 67 -10.79 2.62 -15.96
N ASP A 68 -10.18 3.19 -14.92
CA ASP A 68 -10.75 4.29 -14.14
C ASP A 68 -10.18 5.64 -14.63
N PRO A 69 -10.94 6.39 -15.47
CA PRO A 69 -10.49 7.68 -15.98
C PRO A 69 -10.55 8.79 -14.93
N ALA A 70 -11.27 8.59 -13.83
CA ALA A 70 -11.48 9.60 -12.79
C ALA A 70 -10.36 9.61 -11.73
N ARG A 71 -9.38 8.71 -11.86
CA ARG A 71 -8.35 8.53 -10.86
C ARG A 71 -7.41 9.73 -10.80
N PRO A 72 -7.28 10.38 -9.63
CA PRO A 72 -6.39 11.52 -9.49
C PRO A 72 -4.94 11.08 -9.66
N LYS A 73 -4.21 11.73 -10.59
CA LYS A 73 -2.76 11.63 -10.72
C LYS A 73 -2.19 13.05 -10.68
N TYR A 74 -1.81 13.46 -9.48
CA TYR A 74 -1.21 14.78 -9.24
C TYR A 74 0.30 14.66 -9.06
N SER A 75 1.04 15.72 -9.41
CA SER A 75 2.51 15.75 -9.30
C SER A 75 3.04 15.64 -7.87
N TRP A 76 2.24 16.02 -6.88
CA TRP A 76 2.59 15.94 -5.45
C TRP A 76 2.27 14.58 -4.82
N MET A 77 1.64 13.67 -5.56
CA MET A 77 1.25 12.37 -5.03
C MET A 77 2.46 11.45 -4.97
N SER A 78 2.84 11.04 -3.76
CA SER A 78 3.94 10.11 -3.55
C SER A 78 3.59 8.70 -4.03
N ASP A 79 4.62 7.96 -4.41
CA ASP A 79 4.53 6.53 -4.66
C ASP A 79 4.08 5.76 -3.41
N HIS A 80 3.42 4.62 -3.63
CA HIS A 80 2.98 3.75 -2.54
C HIS A 80 4.19 3.18 -1.78
N ILE A 81 4.09 3.21 -0.45
CA ILE A 81 5.05 2.64 0.48
C ILE A 81 4.27 1.73 1.43
N GLU A 82 4.77 0.53 1.64
CA GLU A 82 4.20 -0.43 2.58
C GLU A 82 4.32 0.04 4.04
N ASN A 83 3.61 -0.62 4.95
CA ASN A 83 3.69 -0.31 6.36
C ASN A 83 5.05 -0.73 6.94
N LYS A 84 5.84 0.25 7.37
CA LYS A 84 7.17 0.03 7.97
C LYS A 84 7.15 -0.02 9.50
N SER A 85 5.98 -0.12 10.12
CA SER A 85 5.87 -0.23 11.59
C SER A 85 6.66 -1.43 12.11
N GLY A 86 7.36 -1.27 13.23
CA GLY A 86 8.19 -2.33 13.83
C GLY A 86 9.54 -2.58 13.14
N THR A 87 9.85 -1.86 12.06
CA THR A 87 11.17 -1.88 11.40
C THR A 87 12.00 -0.65 11.80
N ASN A 88 13.28 -0.64 11.42
CA ASN A 88 14.16 0.53 11.60
C ASN A 88 13.69 1.77 10.83
N ASP A 89 12.87 1.59 9.80
CA ASP A 89 12.30 2.65 8.98
C ASP A 89 10.94 3.15 9.50
N CYS A 90 10.56 2.79 10.73
CA CYS A 90 9.31 3.25 11.32
C CYS A 90 9.30 4.79 11.48
N TYR A 91 8.10 5.38 11.37
CA TYR A 91 7.94 6.81 11.59
C TYR A 91 8.10 7.14 13.09
N VAL A 92 9.10 7.97 13.41
CA VAL A 92 9.31 8.50 14.75
C VAL A 92 8.95 9.99 14.75
N PRO A 93 7.93 10.42 15.51
CA PRO A 93 7.57 11.83 15.56
C PRO A 93 8.66 12.64 16.25
N TYR A 94 8.88 13.85 15.74
CA TYR A 94 9.80 14.82 16.32
C TYR A 94 9.14 16.21 16.37
N SER A 95 9.67 17.10 17.20
CA SER A 95 9.23 18.50 17.19
C SER A 95 9.60 19.13 15.84
N THR A 96 8.59 19.47 15.05
CA THR A 96 8.77 20.26 13.82
C THR A 96 9.06 21.74 14.11
N THR A 97 9.01 22.15 15.39
CA THR A 97 9.28 23.52 15.83
C THR A 97 10.68 23.68 16.39
N GLN A 98 11.29 24.83 16.10
CA GLN A 98 12.53 25.26 16.72
C GLN A 98 12.31 25.68 18.18
N PRO A 99 13.33 25.60 19.04
CA PRO A 99 13.27 26.14 20.40
C PRO A 99 12.85 27.62 20.37
N LYS A 100 11.85 27.97 21.17
CA LYS A 100 11.31 29.35 21.21
C LYS A 100 12.17 30.31 22.03
N ILE A 101 13.02 29.78 22.90
CA ILE A 101 13.85 30.54 23.83
C ILE A 101 15.29 30.16 23.55
N GLU A 102 16.11 31.16 23.27
CA GLU A 102 17.56 30.99 23.08
C GLU A 102 18.26 31.01 24.45
N ALA A 103 19.04 29.96 24.73
CA ALA A 103 19.81 29.89 25.96
C ALA A 103 21.08 30.72 25.86
N TRP A 104 21.43 31.43 26.94
CA TRP A 104 22.71 32.13 27.03
C TRP A 104 23.88 31.13 27.10
N VAL A 105 24.91 31.35 26.27
CA VAL A 105 26.13 30.52 26.24
C VAL A 105 27.23 31.23 27.04
N PRO A 106 27.76 30.65 28.12
CA PRO A 106 28.79 31.29 28.93
C PRO A 106 30.13 31.39 28.20
N PRO A 107 30.91 32.47 28.44
CA PRO A 107 32.26 32.59 27.90
C PRO A 107 33.18 31.51 28.47
N LYS A 108 34.07 30.96 27.63
CA LYS A 108 35.12 30.03 28.06
C LYS A 108 36.20 30.81 28.84
N LYS A 109 36.72 30.20 29.91
CA LYS A 109 37.85 30.74 30.70
C LYS A 109 39.15 30.76 29.91
#